data_AF-A0AA88U5E2-F1
#
_entry.id   AF-A0AA88U5E2-F1
#
_cell.length_a   1.000
_cell.length_b   1.000
_cell.length_c   1.000
_cell.angle_alpha   90.00
_cell.angle_beta   90.00
_cell.angle_gamma   90.00
#
_symmetry.space_group_name_H-M   'P 1'
#
loop_
_entity.id
_entity.type
_entity.pdbx_description
1 polymer ?
#
loop_
_entity_poly.entity_id
_entity_poly.type
_entity_poly.pdbx_seq_one_letter_code
_entity_poly.pdbx_strand_id
1 'polypeptide(L)'
;MDFSRKIGFLVFVLCLLISLKNQNAETKRGSQYSPEISSIFTAWSPSLPVFLSTKVDGNPEKFGDPQPLKYDYYRISCPRTEHIVRSAVRRLYDVRPNVSAALLRLVFHDCFVEGCDASVLLDGADGIESEKESPPNESLKGYDLIDIIKSELEEACPGVVSCADIVVLAARESVVLAGGPFYPLYTGRRDSNVSYPEIATYELPSPQDDLPKTITSFASRGFDERETVSLLGAHSTGMIHCKFFLNRLYNFDGTDEPDPTMDIEFLNLLRSKCNNSHRSTSSSSSSSSPTSAPSASPLKSPLPSPTPSPTSSVDSSPPTSHNQEMGMKMDYEGPGSGFGMLYYRSLLQGKGILYVDQQLTAGEETETWVRAYASDVLLFQRDFALAMMKLSDYRVLTAPMGQVRVNCRKVVRER
;
A
#
# COMPACT_ATOMS: atom_id res chain seq x y z
N MET A 1 26.80 52.59 -18.79
CA MET A 1 27.18 51.46 -17.89
C MET A 1 26.99 51.75 -16.39
N ASP A 2 26.56 52.96 -15.97
CA ASP A 2 26.59 53.36 -14.55
C ASP A 2 25.29 53.12 -13.76
N PHE A 3 24.18 52.75 -14.42
CA PHE A 3 22.89 52.50 -13.76
C PHE A 3 22.78 51.07 -13.18
N SER A 4 23.02 50.05 -14.01
CA SER A 4 22.96 48.63 -13.61
C SER A 4 23.92 48.30 -12.46
N ARG A 5 25.07 48.98 -12.40
CA ARG A 5 26.07 48.82 -11.33
C ARG A 5 25.56 49.34 -9.97
N LYS A 6 24.78 50.42 -9.98
CA LYS A 6 24.14 50.99 -8.78
C LYS A 6 22.96 50.14 -8.30
N ILE A 7 22.16 49.59 -9.23
CA ILE A 7 21.12 48.61 -8.89
C ILE A 7 21.73 47.37 -8.25
N GLY A 8 22.77 46.78 -8.84
CA GLY A 8 23.44 45.60 -8.28
C GLY A 8 24.00 45.84 -6.87
N PHE A 9 24.61 47.01 -6.64
CA PHE A 9 25.07 47.40 -5.29
C PHE A 9 23.92 47.57 -4.29
N LEU A 10 22.81 48.20 -4.70
CA LEU A 10 21.66 48.45 -3.83
C LEU A 10 20.94 47.14 -3.46
N VAL A 11 20.81 46.19 -4.39
CA VAL A 11 20.31 44.83 -4.11
C VAL A 11 21.24 44.10 -3.13
N PHE A 12 22.56 44.15 -3.34
CA PHE A 12 23.53 43.50 -2.46
C PHE A 12 23.47 44.07 -1.02
N VAL A 13 23.38 45.39 -0.86
CA VAL A 13 23.20 46.03 0.45
C VAL A 13 21.87 45.63 1.09
N LEU A 14 20.77 45.54 0.32
CA LEU A 14 19.47 45.10 0.83
C LEU A 14 19.53 43.66 1.36
N CYS A 15 20.17 42.73 0.63
CA CYS A 15 20.38 41.36 1.08
C CYS A 15 21.19 41.28 2.37
N LEU A 16 22.30 42.03 2.49
CA LEU A 16 23.10 42.08 3.72
C LEU A 16 22.31 42.61 4.92
N LEU A 17 21.48 43.63 4.73
CA LEU A 17 20.62 44.17 5.79
C LEU A 17 19.55 43.18 6.24
N ILE A 18 19.01 42.35 5.33
CA ILE A 18 18.06 41.29 5.66
C ILE A 18 18.75 40.19 6.49
N SER A 19 19.93 39.71 6.09
CA SER A 19 20.69 38.71 6.84
C SER A 19 21.09 39.20 8.24
N LEU A 20 21.58 40.45 8.37
CA LEU A 20 21.94 41.05 9.66
C LEU A 20 20.74 41.27 10.59
N LYS A 21 19.55 41.52 10.02
CA LYS A 21 18.31 41.64 10.82
C LYS A 21 17.86 40.28 11.37
N ASN A 22 18.07 39.18 10.63
CA ASN A 22 17.64 37.86 11.05
C ASN A 22 18.48 37.31 12.23
N GLN A 23 19.80 37.52 12.23
CA GLN A 23 20.68 37.07 13.32
C GLN A 23 20.41 37.76 14.68
N ASN A 24 19.70 38.89 14.70
CA ASN A 24 19.29 39.55 15.95
C ASN A 24 17.99 39.01 16.55
N ALA A 25 17.30 38.06 15.91
CA ALA A 25 16.06 37.47 16.40
C ALA A 25 16.28 36.31 17.39
N GLU A 26 17.29 35.46 17.13
CA GLU A 26 17.50 34.22 17.89
C GLU A 26 18.16 34.46 19.27
N THR A 27 18.93 35.54 19.43
CA THR A 27 19.70 35.84 20.66
C THR A 27 18.86 36.39 21.83
N LYS A 28 17.51 36.31 21.78
CA LYS A 28 16.62 36.98 22.75
C LYS A 28 15.55 36.10 23.42
N ARG A 29 15.78 34.79 23.53
CA ARG A 29 14.92 33.90 24.35
C ARG A 29 15.68 32.89 25.23
N GLY A 30 16.79 33.33 25.85
CA GLY A 30 17.57 32.53 26.81
C GLY A 30 17.66 33.20 28.20
N SER A 31 16.99 32.57 29.19
CA SER A 31 17.15 32.71 30.65
C SER A 31 17.21 34.10 31.31
N GLN A 32 16.32 34.35 32.29
CA GLN A 32 16.68 34.61 33.70
C GLN A 32 15.43 34.88 34.55
N TYR A 33 15.06 33.99 35.50
CA TYR A 33 14.43 34.37 36.78
C TYR A 33 14.35 33.19 37.78
N SER A 34 14.79 33.42 39.02
CA SER A 34 14.69 32.56 40.22
C SER A 34 15.34 33.27 41.41
N PRO A 35 15.10 32.86 42.67
CA PRO A 35 14.03 32.01 43.24
C PRO A 35 13.17 32.87 44.20
N GLU A 36 12.41 32.45 45.23
CA GLU A 36 12.04 31.16 45.86
C GLU A 36 10.53 31.18 46.23
N ILE A 37 9.91 30.02 46.50
CA ILE A 37 9.43 29.61 47.86
C ILE A 37 8.69 28.26 47.80
N SER A 38 9.14 27.34 48.66
CA SER A 38 8.48 26.17 49.28
C SER A 38 7.26 25.47 48.62
N SER A 39 7.40 24.14 48.44
CA SER A 39 6.42 23.07 48.74
C SER A 39 4.99 23.17 48.14
N ILE A 40 4.44 22.16 47.46
CA ILE A 40 4.29 20.76 47.87
C ILE A 40 4.10 19.90 46.61
N PHE A 41 4.70 18.70 46.54
CA PHE A 41 4.07 17.40 46.25
C PHE A 41 5.14 16.30 46.14
N THR A 42 4.87 15.14 46.74
CA THR A 42 5.88 14.10 46.98
C THR A 42 5.86 12.97 45.96
N ALA A 43 7.07 12.56 45.59
CA ALA A 43 7.45 11.41 44.78
C ALA A 43 6.50 10.19 44.73
N TRP A 44 6.36 9.64 43.53
CA TRP A 44 6.36 8.18 43.37
C TRP A 44 7.13 7.79 42.09
N SER A 45 8.08 6.87 42.22
CA SER A 45 8.85 6.33 41.09
C SER A 45 9.11 4.84 41.35
N PRO A 46 8.58 3.92 40.52
CA PRO A 46 8.95 2.50 40.57
C PRO A 46 10.26 2.27 39.80
N SER A 47 11.13 1.43 40.37
CA SER A 47 12.48 1.18 39.83
C SER A 47 12.47 0.27 38.60
N LEU A 48 13.33 0.56 37.62
CA LEU A 48 13.73 -0.43 36.61
C LEU A 48 14.51 -1.57 37.29
N PRO A 49 14.31 -2.84 36.87
CA PRO A 49 15.06 -3.97 37.43
C PRO A 49 16.51 -3.95 36.93
N VAL A 50 17.46 -4.04 37.85
CA VAL A 50 18.87 -4.26 37.52
C VAL A 50 19.04 -5.71 37.06
N PHE A 51 19.13 -5.92 35.75
CA PHE A 51 19.47 -7.24 35.20
C PHE A 51 20.91 -7.59 35.56
N LEU A 52 21.06 -8.63 36.37
CA LEU A 52 22.36 -9.11 36.82
C LEU A 52 23.06 -9.82 35.66
N SER A 53 24.07 -9.16 35.08
CA SER A 53 24.81 -9.70 33.92
C SER A 53 25.60 -10.96 34.30
N THR A 54 25.01 -12.13 34.07
CA THR A 54 25.73 -13.40 34.09
C THR A 54 26.60 -13.49 32.83
N LYS A 55 27.90 -13.77 33.00
CA LYS A 55 28.76 -14.11 31.87
C LYS A 55 28.33 -15.46 31.30
N VAL A 56 27.65 -15.43 30.17
CA VAL A 56 27.70 -16.53 29.21
C VAL A 56 28.96 -16.30 28.38
N ASP A 57 29.98 -17.13 28.57
CA ASP A 57 31.20 -17.10 27.75
C ASP A 57 30.93 -17.73 26.36
N GLY A 58 29.98 -17.14 25.63
CA GLY A 58 29.72 -17.38 24.22
C GLY A 58 30.44 -16.34 23.39
N ASN A 59 31.24 -16.78 22.42
CA ASN A 59 31.84 -15.87 21.43
C ASN A 59 30.70 -15.19 20.64
N PRO A 60 30.58 -13.85 20.65
CA PRO A 60 29.53 -13.19 19.88
C PRO A 60 29.78 -13.44 18.40
N GLU A 61 28.85 -14.12 17.75
CA GLU A 61 28.89 -14.25 16.29
C GLU A 61 28.84 -12.84 15.69
N LYS A 62 29.85 -12.52 14.88
CA LYS A 62 29.85 -11.29 14.09
C LYS A 62 28.83 -11.44 12.96
N PHE A 63 27.57 -11.17 13.28
CA PHE A 63 26.61 -10.69 12.29
C PHE A 63 27.27 -9.54 11.54
N GLY A 64 27.55 -9.75 10.25
CA GLY A 64 28.24 -8.76 9.43
C GLY A 64 27.40 -7.50 9.26
N ASP A 65 28.05 -6.35 9.11
CA ASP A 65 27.38 -5.06 8.96
C ASP A 65 26.36 -5.11 7.79
N PRO A 66 25.10 -4.68 8.01
CA PRO A 66 24.05 -4.73 7.00
C PRO A 66 24.47 -4.09 5.67
N GLN A 67 24.34 -4.82 4.58
CA GLN A 67 24.71 -4.36 3.25
C GLN A 67 23.68 -3.36 2.73
N PRO A 68 23.99 -2.06 2.58
CA PRO A 68 23.01 -1.08 2.12
C PRO A 68 22.51 -1.42 0.71
N LEU A 69 21.26 -1.05 0.42
CA LEU A 69 20.72 -1.10 -0.93
C LEU A 69 21.61 -0.28 -1.89
N LYS A 70 21.76 -0.75 -3.12
CA LYS A 70 22.63 -0.16 -4.14
C LYS A 70 21.90 0.01 -5.46
N TYR A 71 22.24 1.05 -6.20
CA TYR A 71 21.76 1.20 -7.57
C TYR A 71 22.43 0.12 -8.44
N ASP A 72 21.66 -0.54 -9.29
CA ASP A 72 22.14 -1.66 -10.13
C ASP A 72 22.84 -2.76 -9.30
N TYR A 73 22.24 -3.17 -8.17
CA TYR A 73 22.76 -4.20 -7.27
C TYR A 73 23.07 -5.52 -8.00
N TYR A 74 22.21 -5.86 -8.97
CA TYR A 74 22.28 -7.10 -9.73
C TYR A 74 23.22 -7.06 -10.95
N ARG A 75 23.94 -5.96 -11.21
CA ARG A 75 24.81 -5.76 -12.40
C ARG A 75 25.74 -6.93 -12.75
N ILE A 76 26.23 -7.65 -11.74
CA ILE A 76 27.18 -8.76 -11.91
C ILE A 76 26.50 -10.13 -11.74
N SER A 77 25.62 -10.27 -10.75
CA SER A 77 24.98 -11.55 -10.39
C SER A 77 23.77 -11.89 -11.25
N CYS A 78 23.03 -10.89 -11.74
CA CYS A 78 21.96 -11.06 -12.71
C CYS A 78 21.76 -9.78 -13.56
N PRO A 79 22.65 -9.50 -14.54
CA PRO A 79 22.63 -8.25 -15.34
C PRO A 79 21.34 -8.01 -16.17
N ARG A 80 20.39 -8.96 -16.18
CA ARG A 80 19.11 -8.85 -16.89
C ARG A 80 17.91 -8.62 -15.98
N THR A 81 18.05 -8.54 -14.64
CA THR A 81 16.92 -8.49 -13.70
C THR A 81 15.84 -7.48 -14.10
N GLU A 82 16.20 -6.20 -14.21
CA GLU A 82 15.20 -5.15 -14.54
C GLU A 82 14.60 -5.32 -15.94
N HIS A 83 15.36 -5.85 -16.91
CA HIS A 83 14.85 -6.13 -18.24
C HIS A 83 13.82 -7.27 -18.22
N ILE A 84 14.07 -8.33 -17.44
CA ILE A 84 13.16 -9.47 -17.29
C ILE A 84 11.87 -9.01 -16.60
N VAL A 85 11.95 -8.32 -15.46
CA VAL A 85 10.78 -7.76 -14.76
C VAL A 85 9.96 -6.86 -15.69
N ARG A 86 10.60 -5.89 -16.38
CA ARG A 86 9.94 -5.01 -17.35
C ARG A 86 9.25 -5.78 -18.48
N SER A 87 9.92 -6.78 -19.05
CA SER A 87 9.38 -7.58 -20.15
C SER A 87 8.18 -8.42 -19.70
N ALA A 88 8.25 -9.03 -18.53
CA ALA A 88 7.17 -9.84 -17.96
C ALA A 88 5.96 -8.97 -17.59
N VAL A 89 6.16 -7.88 -16.83
CA VAL A 89 5.07 -6.95 -16.46
C VAL A 89 4.42 -6.34 -17.71
N ARG A 90 5.21 -5.99 -18.75
CA ARG A 90 4.66 -5.51 -20.03
C ARG A 90 3.76 -6.54 -20.71
N ARG A 91 4.23 -7.79 -20.89
CA ARG A 91 3.43 -8.87 -21.49
C ARG A 91 2.16 -9.15 -20.70
N LEU A 92 2.23 -9.13 -19.37
CA LEU A 92 1.08 -9.34 -18.49
C LEU A 92 0.06 -8.21 -18.63
N TYR A 93 0.53 -6.95 -18.65
CA TYR A 93 -0.30 -5.76 -18.87
C TYR A 93 -0.99 -5.75 -20.24
N ASP A 94 -0.27 -6.11 -21.31
CA ASP A 94 -0.81 -6.15 -22.67
C ASP A 94 -1.95 -7.18 -22.85
N VAL A 95 -2.06 -8.17 -21.95
CA VAL A 95 -3.21 -9.10 -21.85
C VAL A 95 -4.25 -8.62 -20.83
N ARG A 96 -3.83 -7.96 -19.74
CA ARG A 96 -4.71 -7.51 -18.64
C ARG A 96 -4.23 -6.17 -18.05
N PRO A 97 -4.75 -5.00 -18.49
CA PRO A 97 -4.28 -3.70 -18.00
C PRO A 97 -4.44 -3.45 -16.48
N ASN A 98 -5.30 -4.21 -15.79
CA ASN A 98 -5.43 -4.12 -14.32
C ASN A 98 -4.22 -4.69 -13.56
N VAL A 99 -3.28 -5.37 -14.25
CA VAL A 99 -1.96 -5.76 -13.73
C VAL A 99 -1.25 -4.59 -13.04
N SER A 100 -1.29 -3.38 -13.63
CA SER A 100 -0.62 -2.22 -13.05
C SER A 100 -1.14 -1.86 -11.66
N ALA A 101 -2.47 -1.83 -11.50
CA ALA A 101 -3.09 -1.50 -10.22
C ALA A 101 -2.92 -2.61 -9.18
N ALA A 102 -2.94 -3.88 -9.62
CA ALA A 102 -2.69 -5.02 -8.74
C ALA A 102 -1.28 -4.98 -8.13
N LEU A 103 -0.25 -4.78 -8.97
CA LEU A 103 1.15 -4.72 -8.52
C LEU A 103 1.46 -3.45 -7.73
N LEU A 104 0.88 -2.30 -8.09
CA LEU A 104 1.02 -1.05 -7.32
C LEU A 104 0.36 -1.16 -5.93
N ARG A 105 -0.79 -1.82 -5.83
CA ARG A 105 -1.40 -2.12 -4.53
C ARG A 105 -0.59 -3.15 -3.74
N LEU A 106 -0.01 -4.15 -4.40
CA LEU A 106 0.79 -5.19 -3.75
C LEU A 106 2.05 -4.62 -3.08
N VAL A 107 2.77 -3.69 -3.71
CA VAL A 107 3.92 -3.03 -3.04
C VAL A 107 3.50 -2.15 -1.88
N PHE A 108 2.35 -1.48 -1.94
CA PHE A 108 1.84 -0.74 -0.79
C PHE A 108 1.55 -1.69 0.38
N HIS A 109 0.79 -2.76 0.13
CA HIS A 109 0.43 -3.73 1.16
C HIS A 109 1.63 -4.49 1.75
N ASP A 110 2.70 -4.71 0.99
CA ASP A 110 3.98 -5.19 1.51
C ASP A 110 4.65 -4.13 2.41
N CYS A 111 5.04 -3.00 1.83
CA CYS A 111 5.84 -1.97 2.49
C CYS A 111 5.15 -1.29 3.70
N PHE A 112 3.82 -1.34 3.82
CA PHE A 112 3.09 -0.79 4.97
C PHE A 112 3.05 -1.76 6.18
N VAL A 113 3.37 -3.05 5.97
CA VAL A 113 3.30 -4.12 6.97
C VAL A 113 4.72 -4.57 7.32
N GLU A 114 5.30 -3.96 8.36
CA GLU A 114 6.67 -4.16 8.87
C GLU A 114 7.85 -3.91 7.90
N GLY A 115 7.69 -3.92 6.57
CA GLY A 115 8.71 -3.46 5.62
C GLY A 115 8.54 -4.00 4.21
N CYS A 116 9.30 -3.46 3.25
CA CYS A 116 9.36 -4.05 1.90
C CYS A 116 10.25 -5.31 1.91
N ASP A 117 9.76 -6.39 2.53
CA ASP A 117 10.46 -7.67 2.68
C ASP A 117 9.73 -8.84 2.02
N ALA A 118 8.65 -8.58 1.27
CA ALA A 118 7.80 -9.58 0.64
C ALA A 118 7.20 -10.60 1.62
N SER A 119 7.01 -10.25 2.89
CA SER A 119 6.27 -11.03 3.89
C SER A 119 4.84 -11.34 3.40
N VAL A 120 4.15 -10.36 2.81
CA VAL A 120 2.81 -10.47 2.20
C VAL A 120 2.71 -11.56 1.11
N LEU A 121 3.83 -12.05 0.58
CA LEU A 121 3.87 -13.11 -0.43
C LEU A 121 3.84 -14.53 0.15
N LEU A 122 4.01 -14.74 1.46
CA LEU A 122 3.96 -16.07 2.08
C LEU A 122 2.54 -16.66 2.06
N ASP A 123 2.39 -17.94 1.76
CA ASP A 123 1.12 -18.67 1.89
C ASP A 123 0.99 -19.31 3.28
N GLY A 124 -0.25 -19.49 3.77
CA GLY A 124 -0.55 -20.13 5.06
C GLY A 124 -0.14 -21.60 5.07
N ALA A 125 1.08 -21.88 5.52
CA ALA A 125 1.72 -23.18 5.40
C ALA A 125 2.87 -23.34 6.40
N ASP A 126 3.23 -24.60 6.69
CA ASP A 126 4.49 -24.95 7.34
C ASP A 126 4.69 -24.34 8.77
N GLY A 127 3.64 -23.79 9.38
CA GLY A 127 3.67 -23.08 10.67
C GLY A 127 3.65 -21.54 10.57
N ILE A 128 3.45 -20.99 9.38
CA ILE A 128 3.28 -19.56 9.11
C ILE A 128 1.79 -19.28 8.91
N GLU A 129 1.25 -18.32 9.66
CA GLU A 129 -0.06 -17.69 9.38
C GLU A 129 0.16 -16.55 8.37
N SER A 130 -0.71 -16.44 7.36
CA SER A 130 -0.45 -15.58 6.20
C SER A 130 -1.23 -14.27 6.25
N GLU A 131 -0.55 -13.16 5.98
CA GLU A 131 -1.19 -11.86 5.72
C GLU A 131 -2.26 -11.90 4.63
N LYS A 132 -2.21 -12.85 3.69
CA LYS A 132 -3.19 -13.00 2.60
C LYS A 132 -4.59 -13.36 3.12
N GLU A 133 -4.65 -13.88 4.35
CA GLU A 133 -5.87 -14.26 5.06
C GLU A 133 -6.40 -13.11 5.93
N SER A 134 -5.71 -11.95 5.98
CA SER A 134 -6.22 -10.74 6.63
C SER A 134 -7.34 -10.07 5.80
N PRO A 135 -8.37 -9.46 6.42
CA PRO A 135 -9.50 -8.88 5.69
C PRO A 135 -9.13 -7.83 4.61
N PRO A 136 -8.14 -6.94 4.80
CA PRO A 136 -7.71 -6.03 3.74
C PRO A 136 -7.12 -6.75 2.51
N ASN A 137 -6.53 -7.93 2.72
CA ASN A 137 -5.78 -8.69 1.72
C ASN A 137 -6.60 -9.75 0.94
N GLU A 138 -7.80 -10.12 1.40
CA GLU A 138 -8.75 -10.96 0.61
C GLU A 138 -8.93 -10.44 -0.83
N SER A 139 -9.00 -9.11 -0.95
CA SER A 139 -9.18 -8.38 -2.20
C SER A 139 -7.88 -8.14 -2.97
N LEU A 140 -6.71 -8.40 -2.37
CA LEU A 140 -5.40 -8.15 -2.97
C LEU A 140 -5.08 -9.19 -4.06
N LYS A 141 -4.35 -8.78 -5.09
CA LYS A 141 -4.07 -9.57 -6.31
C LYS A 141 -2.63 -9.30 -6.76
N GLY A 142 -2.09 -10.14 -7.63
CA GLY A 142 -0.74 -9.99 -8.18
C GLY A 142 0.26 -11.02 -7.69
N TYR A 143 -0.07 -11.84 -6.69
CA TYR A 143 0.79 -12.95 -6.23
C TYR A 143 1.21 -13.87 -7.38
N ASP A 144 0.26 -14.21 -8.26
CA ASP A 144 0.44 -14.99 -9.48
C ASP A 144 1.34 -14.31 -10.51
N LEU A 145 1.32 -12.97 -10.57
CA LEU A 145 2.18 -12.17 -11.43
C LEU A 145 3.62 -12.18 -10.91
N ILE A 146 3.81 -12.07 -9.59
CA ILE A 146 5.13 -12.21 -8.95
C ILE A 146 5.69 -13.63 -9.13
N ASP A 147 4.86 -14.67 -9.02
CA ASP A 147 5.29 -16.06 -9.28
C ASP A 147 5.84 -16.23 -10.71
N ILE A 148 5.17 -15.65 -11.72
CA ILE A 148 5.61 -15.68 -13.12
C ILE A 148 6.94 -14.94 -13.30
N ILE A 149 7.05 -13.71 -12.80
CA ILE A 149 8.27 -12.90 -12.89
C ILE A 149 9.43 -13.60 -12.17
N LYS A 150 9.16 -14.21 -11.01
CA LYS A 150 10.13 -15.00 -10.25
C LYS A 150 10.61 -16.22 -11.02
N SER A 151 9.72 -16.95 -11.68
CA SER A 151 10.10 -18.12 -12.50
C SER A 151 11.06 -17.75 -13.63
N GLU A 152 10.82 -16.64 -14.32
CA GLU A 152 11.71 -16.14 -15.40
C GLU A 152 13.08 -15.67 -14.87
N LEU A 153 13.11 -15.14 -13.64
CA LEU A 153 14.36 -14.75 -12.98
C LEU A 153 15.14 -15.95 -12.45
N GLU A 154 14.49 -16.96 -11.88
CA GLU A 154 15.15 -18.20 -11.44
C GLU A 154 15.68 -19.01 -12.63
N GLU A 155 15.03 -19.00 -13.80
CA GLU A 155 15.58 -19.58 -15.03
C GLU A 155 16.85 -18.81 -15.50
N ALA A 156 16.86 -17.49 -15.35
CA ALA A 156 17.95 -16.64 -15.81
C ALA A 156 19.15 -16.53 -14.84
N CYS A 157 18.90 -16.63 -13.53
CA CYS A 157 19.88 -16.43 -12.45
C CYS A 157 19.39 -17.07 -11.12
N PRO A 158 19.48 -18.41 -10.98
CA PRO A 158 18.94 -19.15 -9.84
C PRO A 158 19.41 -18.63 -8.48
N GLY A 159 18.47 -18.40 -7.55
CA GLY A 159 18.74 -17.99 -6.18
C GLY A 159 19.33 -16.58 -6.00
N VAL A 160 19.33 -15.73 -7.04
CA VAL A 160 19.97 -14.40 -6.98
C VAL A 160 19.02 -13.29 -6.53
N VAL A 161 17.81 -13.21 -7.11
CA VAL A 161 16.92 -12.05 -6.95
C VAL A 161 15.84 -12.31 -5.89
N SER A 162 15.72 -11.43 -4.90
CA SER A 162 14.70 -11.54 -3.84
C SER A 162 13.31 -11.23 -4.38
N CYS A 163 12.27 -11.78 -3.74
CA CYS A 163 10.90 -11.43 -4.09
C CYS A 163 10.55 -9.99 -3.68
N ALA A 164 11.15 -9.48 -2.60
CA ALA A 164 11.07 -8.08 -2.19
C ALA A 164 11.51 -7.11 -3.29
N ASP A 165 12.66 -7.35 -3.95
CA ASP A 165 13.08 -6.52 -5.09
C ASP A 165 12.18 -6.70 -6.32
N ILE A 166 11.62 -7.90 -6.54
CA ILE A 166 10.65 -8.12 -7.63
C ILE A 166 9.39 -7.30 -7.43
N VAL A 167 8.85 -7.22 -6.20
CA VAL A 167 7.64 -6.45 -5.88
C VAL A 167 7.83 -4.96 -6.20
N VAL A 168 8.90 -4.32 -5.68
CA VAL A 168 9.13 -2.88 -5.93
C VAL A 168 9.47 -2.58 -7.39
N LEU A 169 10.24 -3.45 -8.07
CA LEU A 169 10.55 -3.29 -9.50
C LEU A 169 9.28 -3.45 -10.36
N ALA A 170 8.45 -4.46 -10.08
CA ALA A 170 7.22 -4.72 -10.82
C ALA A 170 6.19 -3.60 -10.63
N ALA A 171 6.13 -2.99 -9.44
CA ALA A 171 5.31 -1.82 -9.18
C ALA A 171 5.81 -0.56 -9.93
N ARG A 172 7.12 -0.33 -10.00
CA ARG A 172 7.69 0.78 -10.80
C ARG A 172 7.32 0.66 -12.28
N GLU A 173 7.51 -0.51 -12.88
CA GLU A 173 7.11 -0.74 -14.28
C GLU A 173 5.59 -0.60 -14.45
N SER A 174 4.81 -1.02 -13.46
CA SER A 174 3.35 -0.86 -13.43
C SER A 174 2.89 0.60 -13.42
N VAL A 175 3.56 1.48 -12.67
CA VAL A 175 3.30 2.93 -12.66
C VAL A 175 3.60 3.55 -14.03
N VAL A 176 4.71 3.19 -14.66
CA VAL A 176 5.06 3.65 -16.01
C VAL A 176 4.01 3.21 -17.04
N LEU A 177 3.52 1.96 -16.97
CA LEU A 177 2.46 1.46 -17.85
C LEU A 177 1.07 2.07 -17.56
N ALA A 178 0.84 2.61 -16.35
CA ALA A 178 -0.33 3.42 -16.04
C ALA A 178 -0.22 4.89 -16.51
N GLY A 179 0.89 5.27 -17.16
CA GLY A 179 1.14 6.66 -17.58
C GLY A 179 1.62 7.57 -16.45
N GLY A 180 2.20 6.98 -15.40
CA GLY A 180 2.86 7.68 -14.29
C GLY A 180 4.37 7.84 -14.48
N PRO A 181 5.07 8.35 -13.45
CA PRO A 181 6.51 8.60 -13.50
C PRO A 181 7.34 7.32 -13.57
N PHE A 182 8.50 7.39 -14.23
CA PHE A 182 9.61 6.52 -13.90
C PHE A 182 10.38 7.10 -12.70
N TYR A 183 10.77 6.24 -11.77
CA TYR A 183 11.61 6.61 -10.62
C TYR A 183 12.76 5.59 -10.45
N PRO A 184 13.99 6.02 -10.13
CA PRO A 184 15.08 5.10 -9.85
C PRO A 184 14.80 4.33 -8.56
N LEU A 185 15.27 3.08 -8.48
CA LEU A 185 15.19 2.26 -7.27
C LEU A 185 16.58 1.77 -6.89
N TYR A 186 16.87 1.79 -5.60
CA TYR A 186 17.95 0.96 -5.04
C TYR A 186 17.43 -0.47 -4.91
N THR A 187 18.31 -1.46 -5.07
CA THR A 187 18.00 -2.90 -4.94
C THR A 187 19.03 -3.58 -4.01
N GLY A 188 18.79 -4.84 -3.67
CA GLY A 188 19.49 -5.57 -2.62
C GLY A 188 18.62 -5.93 -1.41
N ARG A 189 17.29 -5.83 -1.52
CA ARG A 189 16.35 -6.25 -0.47
C ARG A 189 16.45 -7.76 -0.28
N ARG A 190 16.09 -8.24 0.90
CA ARG A 190 15.99 -9.66 1.22
C ARG A 190 14.59 -10.01 1.69
N ASP A 191 14.26 -11.26 1.48
CA ASP A 191 12.94 -11.80 1.76
C ASP A 191 12.77 -12.08 3.26
N SER A 192 11.58 -11.81 3.79
CA SER A 192 11.19 -12.20 5.14
C SER A 192 11.17 -13.71 5.34
N ASN A 193 11.30 -14.14 6.59
CA ASN A 193 10.95 -15.49 7.04
C ASN A 193 9.71 -15.52 7.95
N VAL A 194 9.04 -14.39 8.12
CA VAL A 194 7.82 -14.19 8.92
C VAL A 194 6.75 -13.55 8.03
N SER A 195 5.47 -13.71 8.41
CA SER A 195 4.33 -12.96 7.88
C SER A 195 3.53 -12.41 9.06
N TYR A 196 2.87 -11.27 8.87
CA TYR A 196 2.33 -10.43 9.94
C TYR A 196 0.80 -10.21 9.84
N PRO A 197 -0.03 -11.27 9.89
CA PRO A 197 -1.46 -11.17 9.64
C PRO A 197 -2.23 -10.25 10.62
N GLU A 198 -1.84 -10.19 11.89
CA GLU A 198 -2.42 -9.25 12.85
C GLU A 198 -2.13 -7.79 12.46
N ILE A 199 -0.89 -7.49 12.09
CA ILE A 199 -0.47 -6.14 11.67
C ILE A 199 -1.22 -5.74 10.38
N ALA A 200 -1.26 -6.62 9.38
CA ALA A 200 -2.07 -6.39 8.18
C ALA A 200 -3.57 -6.22 8.47
N THR A 201 -4.11 -6.85 9.52
CA THR A 201 -5.53 -6.72 9.89
C THR A 201 -5.87 -5.36 10.50
N TYR A 202 -4.97 -4.77 11.30
CA TYR A 202 -5.27 -3.56 12.09
C TYR A 202 -4.56 -2.27 11.65
N GLU A 203 -3.45 -2.37 10.92
CA GLU A 203 -2.62 -1.20 10.56
C GLU A 203 -2.75 -0.76 9.09
N LEU A 204 -3.34 -1.59 8.21
CA LEU A 204 -3.62 -1.20 6.83
C LEU A 204 -4.82 -0.23 6.79
N PRO A 205 -4.70 0.96 6.17
CA PRO A 205 -5.77 1.97 6.15
C PRO A 205 -7.11 1.47 5.59
N SER A 206 -8.19 1.90 6.21
CA SER A 206 -9.56 1.57 5.81
C SER A 206 -10.06 2.49 4.69
N PRO A 207 -10.86 1.99 3.72
CA PRO A 207 -11.58 2.85 2.77
C PRO A 207 -12.56 3.83 3.44
N GLN A 208 -12.91 3.60 4.71
CA GLN A 208 -13.79 4.44 5.54
C GLN A 208 -13.04 5.25 6.61
N ASP A 209 -11.70 5.36 6.55
CA ASP A 209 -10.98 6.21 7.51
C ASP A 209 -11.23 7.70 7.25
N ASP A 210 -11.32 8.45 8.35
CA ASP A 210 -11.30 9.91 8.35
C ASP A 210 -9.88 10.44 8.10
N LEU A 211 -9.78 11.73 7.79
CA LEU A 211 -8.49 12.37 7.53
C LEU A 211 -7.50 12.22 8.72
N PRO A 212 -7.87 12.49 9.99
CA PRO A 212 -6.97 12.30 11.13
C PRO A 212 -6.39 10.89 11.29
N LYS A 213 -7.20 9.83 11.13
CA LYS A 213 -6.71 8.43 11.13
C LYS A 213 -5.75 8.19 9.98
N THR A 214 -6.11 8.66 8.79
CA THR A 214 -5.30 8.48 7.57
C THR A 214 -3.92 9.11 7.73
N ILE A 215 -3.85 10.39 8.12
CA ILE A 215 -2.58 11.07 8.39
C ILE A 215 -1.80 10.38 9.51
N THR A 216 -2.46 9.93 10.58
CA THR A 216 -1.78 9.23 11.70
C THR A 216 -1.15 7.89 11.26
N SER A 217 -1.85 7.10 10.44
CA SER A 217 -1.39 5.79 9.96
C SER A 217 -0.21 5.89 8.97
N PHE A 218 -0.17 6.95 8.16
CA PHE A 218 0.97 7.27 7.30
C PHE A 218 2.13 7.91 8.10
N ALA A 219 1.84 8.78 9.07
CA ALA A 219 2.86 9.42 9.92
C ALA A 219 3.59 8.45 10.84
N SER A 220 2.96 7.37 11.31
CA SER A 220 3.65 6.30 12.06
C SER A 220 4.70 5.56 11.23
N ARG A 221 4.57 5.62 9.89
CA ARG A 221 5.54 5.14 8.90
C ARG A 221 6.46 6.26 8.37
N GLY A 222 6.36 7.45 8.94
CA GLY A 222 7.24 8.59 8.66
C GLY A 222 6.87 9.40 7.42
N PHE A 223 5.67 9.24 6.87
CA PHE A 223 5.16 10.05 5.76
C PHE A 223 4.47 11.33 6.26
N ASP A 224 4.64 12.45 5.55
CA ASP A 224 3.92 13.70 5.82
C ASP A 224 2.57 13.77 5.06
N GLU A 225 1.79 14.85 5.29
CA GLU A 225 0.48 15.01 4.63
C GLU A 225 0.59 15.08 3.10
N ARG A 226 1.64 15.71 2.57
CA ARG A 226 1.87 15.85 1.13
C ARG A 226 2.22 14.53 0.47
N GLU A 227 3.07 13.73 1.11
CA GLU A 227 3.42 12.39 0.67
C GLU A 227 2.21 11.44 0.79
N THR A 228 1.37 11.61 1.82
CA THR A 228 0.13 10.85 1.98
C THR A 228 -0.87 11.15 0.86
N VAL A 229 -1.11 12.43 0.58
CA VAL A 229 -1.97 12.88 -0.55
C VAL A 229 -1.38 12.45 -1.88
N SER A 230 -0.05 12.39 -2.04
CA SER A 230 0.57 11.90 -3.28
C SER A 230 0.37 10.38 -3.43
N LEU A 231 0.66 9.56 -2.41
CA LEU A 231 0.52 8.10 -2.47
C LEU A 231 -0.93 7.67 -2.73
N LEU A 232 -1.93 8.33 -2.15
CA LEU A 232 -3.34 8.09 -2.44
C LEU A 232 -3.72 8.42 -3.90
N GLY A 233 -2.91 9.22 -4.62
CA GLY A 233 -3.00 9.39 -6.07
C GLY A 233 -2.79 8.10 -6.88
N ALA A 234 -2.33 7.00 -6.26
CA ALA A 234 -2.40 5.66 -6.83
C ALA A 234 -3.84 5.21 -7.14
N HIS A 235 -4.84 5.75 -6.43
CA HIS A 235 -6.27 5.59 -6.74
C HIS A 235 -6.71 6.32 -8.02
N SER A 236 -5.79 6.84 -8.83
CA SER A 236 -6.06 7.20 -10.23
C SER A 236 -6.05 6.01 -11.21
N THR A 237 -5.82 4.78 -10.73
CA THR A 237 -5.88 3.56 -11.55
C THR A 237 -6.52 2.37 -10.80
N GLY A 238 -6.98 1.37 -11.55
CA GLY A 238 -7.54 0.14 -11.00
C GLY A 238 -9.06 0.13 -10.88
N MET A 239 -9.57 -0.74 -10.01
CA MET A 239 -11.00 -0.96 -9.77
C MET A 239 -11.26 -1.25 -8.30
N ILE A 240 -12.45 -0.89 -7.82
CA ILE A 240 -12.92 -1.09 -6.45
C ILE A 240 -14.28 -1.77 -6.45
N HIS A 241 -14.48 -2.76 -5.59
CA HIS A 241 -15.75 -3.48 -5.46
C HIS A 241 -16.77 -2.67 -4.65
N CYS A 242 -18.05 -2.74 -5.02
CA CYS A 242 -19.14 -1.95 -4.42
C CYS A 242 -19.16 -2.00 -2.90
N LYS A 243 -18.87 -3.17 -2.30
CA LYS A 243 -18.86 -3.38 -0.84
C LYS A 243 -18.02 -2.36 -0.05
N PHE A 244 -16.97 -1.80 -0.65
CA PHE A 244 -16.11 -0.81 -0.01
C PHE A 244 -16.65 0.63 0.00
N PHE A 245 -17.74 0.92 -0.72
CA PHE A 245 -18.37 2.25 -0.74
C PHE A 245 -19.91 2.24 -0.63
N LEU A 246 -20.56 1.07 -0.52
CA LEU A 246 -22.02 0.94 -0.30
C LEU A 246 -22.54 1.80 0.86
N ASN A 247 -21.77 1.95 1.95
CA ASN A 247 -22.15 2.77 3.10
C ASN A 247 -22.47 4.22 2.66
N ARG A 248 -21.54 4.88 1.96
CA ARG A 248 -21.68 6.23 1.40
C ARG A 248 -22.87 6.39 0.44
N LEU A 249 -23.33 5.31 -0.18
CA LEU A 249 -24.42 5.36 -1.15
C LEU A 249 -25.82 5.26 -0.51
N TYR A 250 -25.95 4.72 0.72
CA TYR A 250 -27.26 4.28 1.25
C TYR A 250 -27.48 4.51 2.74
N ASN A 251 -26.43 4.52 3.58
CA ASN A 251 -26.58 4.72 5.03
C ASN A 251 -25.23 5.19 5.60
N PHE A 252 -24.86 6.41 5.26
CA PHE A 252 -23.64 7.06 5.74
C PHE A 252 -23.80 7.43 7.22
N ASP A 253 -22.80 7.12 8.05
CA ASP A 253 -22.78 7.35 9.51
C ASP A 253 -24.03 6.91 10.30
N GLY A 254 -24.80 5.94 9.80
CA GLY A 254 -26.01 5.43 10.47
C GLY A 254 -27.27 6.29 10.24
N THR A 255 -27.25 7.19 9.24
CA THR A 255 -28.34 8.14 8.96
C THR A 255 -29.47 7.62 8.06
N ASP A 256 -29.31 6.43 7.45
CA ASP A 256 -30.15 5.93 6.34
C ASP A 256 -30.19 6.85 5.09
N GLU A 257 -29.27 7.82 4.99
CA GLU A 257 -29.08 8.75 3.87
C GLU A 257 -27.67 8.58 3.24
N PRO A 258 -27.40 9.12 2.04
CA PRO A 258 -26.08 9.07 1.43
C PRO A 258 -25.09 10.06 2.07
N ASP A 259 -23.81 9.88 1.78
CA ASP A 259 -22.74 10.81 2.17
C ASP A 259 -22.97 12.22 1.57
N PRO A 260 -23.14 13.27 2.40
CA PRO A 260 -23.46 14.62 1.93
C PRO A 260 -22.28 15.32 1.23
N THR A 261 -21.08 14.74 1.24
CA THR A 261 -19.92 15.23 0.48
C THR A 261 -19.90 14.72 -0.97
N MET A 262 -20.76 13.77 -1.32
CA MET A 262 -20.81 13.17 -2.66
C MET A 262 -21.69 13.97 -3.62
N ASP A 263 -21.19 14.24 -4.83
CA ASP A 263 -21.97 14.83 -5.91
C ASP A 263 -23.22 13.99 -6.24
N ILE A 264 -24.35 14.66 -6.45
CA ILE A 264 -25.65 14.02 -6.64
C ILE A 264 -25.74 13.27 -7.98
N GLU A 265 -25.07 13.74 -9.05
CA GLU A 265 -25.03 13.00 -10.32
C GLU A 265 -24.14 11.76 -10.19
N PHE A 266 -22.99 11.89 -9.55
CA PHE A 266 -22.05 10.80 -9.27
C PHE A 266 -22.62 9.74 -8.31
N LEU A 267 -23.33 10.15 -7.25
CA LEU A 267 -24.07 9.25 -6.36
C LEU A 267 -25.08 8.40 -7.14
N ASN A 268 -25.82 9.00 -8.07
CA ASN A 268 -26.76 8.27 -8.92
C ASN A 268 -26.04 7.34 -9.92
N LEU A 269 -24.88 7.74 -10.45
CA LEU A 269 -24.02 6.85 -11.25
C LEU A 269 -23.56 5.64 -10.43
N LEU A 270 -23.00 5.83 -9.23
CA LEU A 270 -22.52 4.76 -8.37
C LEU A 270 -23.67 3.83 -7.91
N ARG A 271 -24.82 4.40 -7.50
CA ARG A 271 -26.05 3.62 -7.21
C ARG A 271 -26.48 2.79 -8.42
N SER A 272 -26.47 3.34 -9.64
CA SER A 272 -26.80 2.59 -10.87
C SER A 272 -25.86 1.42 -11.14
N LYS A 273 -24.56 1.55 -10.77
CA LYS A 273 -23.53 0.52 -10.93
C LYS A 273 -23.62 -0.57 -9.87
N CYS A 274 -24.04 -0.25 -8.64
CA CYS A 274 -24.04 -1.16 -7.50
C CYS A 274 -25.44 -1.72 -7.12
N ASN A 275 -26.49 -1.38 -7.88
CA ASN A 275 -27.90 -1.60 -7.52
C ASN A 275 -28.27 -3.07 -7.17
N ASN A 276 -27.57 -4.05 -7.75
CA ASN A 276 -27.87 -5.46 -7.48
C ASN A 276 -27.39 -5.95 -6.10
N SER A 277 -26.40 -5.31 -5.48
CA SER A 277 -25.83 -5.75 -4.20
C SER A 277 -26.78 -5.58 -3.00
N HIS A 278 -27.65 -4.57 -3.05
CA HIS A 278 -28.59 -4.27 -1.95
C HIS A 278 -29.74 -5.30 -1.83
N ARG A 279 -29.97 -6.11 -2.87
CA ARG A 279 -31.06 -7.11 -2.89
C ARG A 279 -30.66 -8.47 -2.31
N SER A 280 -29.36 -8.70 -2.11
CA SER A 280 -28.79 -9.95 -1.58
C SER A 280 -28.62 -9.97 -0.05
N THR A 281 -28.61 -8.83 0.61
CA THR A 281 -28.43 -8.72 2.07
C THR A 281 -29.74 -8.67 2.87
N SER A 282 -30.88 -8.48 2.20
CA SER A 282 -32.19 -8.30 2.85
C SER A 282 -33.04 -9.58 2.95
N SER A 283 -32.49 -10.76 2.61
CA SER A 283 -33.24 -12.02 2.51
C SER A 283 -32.85 -13.11 3.52
N SER A 284 -32.05 -12.78 4.55
CA SER A 284 -31.56 -13.73 5.56
C SER A 284 -32.11 -13.48 6.98
N SER A 285 -33.30 -12.89 7.10
CA SER A 285 -33.98 -12.56 8.36
C SER A 285 -35.33 -13.28 8.55
N SER A 286 -35.45 -14.50 8.01
CA SER A 286 -36.67 -15.31 8.12
C SER A 286 -36.83 -15.98 9.49
N SER A 287 -37.58 -15.33 10.38
CA SER A 287 -38.44 -15.93 11.41
C SER A 287 -37.86 -17.07 12.27
N SER A 288 -37.35 -16.74 13.46
CA SER A 288 -37.21 -17.71 14.55
C SER A 288 -38.56 -17.93 15.26
N SER A 289 -38.95 -19.20 15.45
CA SER A 289 -40.05 -19.61 16.32
C SER A 289 -39.77 -21.04 16.84
N PRO A 290 -39.84 -21.31 18.16
CA PRO A 290 -39.17 -22.49 18.72
C PRO A 290 -40.12 -23.68 19.00
N THR A 291 -39.80 -24.86 18.45
CA THR A 291 -40.38 -26.15 18.89
C THR A 291 -39.36 -27.29 18.87
N SER A 292 -38.92 -27.69 20.07
CA SER A 292 -38.62 -29.07 20.51
C SER A 292 -38.21 -30.15 19.48
N ALA A 293 -36.97 -30.63 19.61
CA ALA A 293 -36.56 -32.01 19.28
C ALA A 293 -37.19 -33.02 20.29
N PRO A 294 -37.11 -34.38 20.17
CA PRO A 294 -35.93 -35.13 19.70
C PRO A 294 -36.15 -36.48 18.94
N SER A 295 -35.00 -37.12 18.62
CA SER A 295 -34.74 -38.59 18.65
C SER A 295 -34.69 -39.44 17.35
N ALA A 296 -33.57 -40.20 17.30
CA ALA A 296 -33.37 -41.56 16.77
C ALA A 296 -33.01 -41.81 15.28
N SER A 297 -32.03 -42.70 15.14
CA SER A 297 -31.38 -43.27 13.93
C SER A 297 -32.07 -44.62 13.52
N PRO A 298 -31.54 -45.55 12.67
CA PRO A 298 -30.25 -45.58 11.93
C PRO A 298 -30.24 -46.20 10.49
N LEU A 299 -29.03 -46.22 9.89
CA LEU A 299 -28.48 -47.19 8.90
C LEU A 299 -29.18 -47.44 7.53
N LYS A 300 -28.48 -47.12 6.43
CA LYS A 300 -27.87 -48.15 5.54
C LYS A 300 -26.90 -47.59 4.47
N SER A 301 -25.98 -48.45 4.05
CA SER A 301 -25.04 -48.36 2.92
C SER A 301 -25.34 -49.55 1.93
N PRO A 302 -24.64 -49.77 0.78
CA PRO A 302 -23.38 -49.19 0.30
C PRO A 302 -23.33 -48.81 -1.22
N LEU A 303 -22.11 -48.56 -1.70
CA LEU A 303 -21.65 -48.36 -3.10
C LEU A 303 -21.92 -49.58 -4.02
N PRO A 304 -21.84 -49.47 -5.38
CA PRO A 304 -20.53 -49.49 -6.04
C PRO A 304 -20.36 -48.58 -7.27
N SER A 305 -19.09 -48.28 -7.62
CA SER A 305 -18.67 -47.66 -8.89
C SER A 305 -18.60 -48.69 -10.04
N PRO A 306 -18.53 -48.23 -11.30
CA PRO A 306 -17.34 -48.62 -12.10
C PRO A 306 -16.77 -47.53 -13.04
N THR A 307 -15.51 -47.75 -13.42
CA THR A 307 -14.71 -47.08 -14.48
C THR A 307 -14.18 -48.16 -15.45
N PRO A 308 -13.43 -47.91 -16.56
CA PRO A 308 -13.01 -46.63 -17.19
C PRO A 308 -13.15 -46.54 -18.75
N SER A 309 -12.99 -45.31 -19.29
CA SER A 309 -12.35 -45.01 -20.60
C SER A 309 -13.00 -45.49 -21.94
N PRO A 310 -12.48 -45.11 -23.14
CA PRO A 310 -12.30 -43.71 -23.60
C PRO A 310 -12.68 -43.45 -25.09
N THR A 311 -13.14 -42.25 -25.48
CA THR A 311 -12.91 -41.74 -26.86
C THR A 311 -13.04 -40.21 -27.02
N SER A 312 -12.15 -39.69 -27.86
CA SER A 312 -12.11 -38.42 -28.61
C SER A 312 -13.36 -37.50 -28.71
N SER A 313 -13.16 -36.23 -28.32
CA SER A 313 -13.54 -34.97 -29.01
C SER A 313 -14.95 -34.76 -29.59
N VAL A 314 -15.60 -33.66 -29.20
CA VAL A 314 -15.72 -32.43 -30.03
C VAL A 314 -16.11 -31.24 -29.13
N ASP A 315 -15.75 -30.03 -29.60
CA ASP A 315 -16.02 -28.68 -29.08
C ASP A 315 -17.18 -28.51 -28.07
N SER A 316 -16.84 -28.02 -26.88
CA SER A 316 -17.76 -27.26 -26.01
C SER A 316 -16.96 -26.24 -25.18
N SER A 317 -17.03 -24.97 -25.56
CA SER A 317 -16.43 -23.87 -24.78
C SER A 317 -16.99 -23.85 -23.34
N PRO A 318 -16.16 -23.65 -22.29
CA PRO A 318 -16.66 -23.53 -20.92
C PRO A 318 -17.61 -22.33 -20.78
N PRO A 319 -18.77 -22.47 -20.11
CA PRO A 319 -19.62 -21.32 -19.82
C PRO A 319 -18.88 -20.39 -18.85
N THR A 320 -18.49 -19.21 -19.31
CA THR A 320 -17.80 -18.21 -18.49
C THR A 320 -18.76 -17.53 -17.51
N SER A 321 -19.18 -18.26 -16.48
CA SER A 321 -19.84 -17.71 -15.29
C SER A 321 -18.84 -16.95 -14.41
N HIS A 322 -18.14 -15.98 -15.01
CA HIS A 322 -17.45 -14.96 -14.25
C HIS A 322 -18.51 -14.09 -13.57
N ASN A 323 -18.81 -14.44 -12.31
CA ASN A 323 -19.36 -13.50 -11.34
C ASN A 323 -18.32 -12.41 -11.10
N GLN A 324 -18.19 -11.48 -12.05
CA GLN A 324 -17.28 -10.34 -11.94
C GLN A 324 -17.84 -9.41 -10.87
N GLU A 325 -17.29 -9.52 -9.66
CA GLU A 325 -17.79 -8.89 -8.44
C GLU A 325 -18.00 -7.39 -8.66
N MET A 326 -19.27 -6.98 -8.58
CA MET A 326 -19.77 -5.67 -9.00
C MET A 326 -18.97 -4.53 -8.36
N GLY A 327 -18.55 -3.57 -9.16
CA GLY A 327 -17.60 -2.54 -8.77
C GLY A 327 -17.43 -1.45 -9.81
N MET A 328 -16.58 -0.46 -9.50
CA MET A 328 -16.31 0.69 -10.33
C MET A 328 -14.82 0.77 -10.70
N LYS A 329 -14.53 1.30 -11.89
CA LYS A 329 -13.17 1.75 -12.26
C LYS A 329 -12.81 2.98 -11.42
N MET A 330 -11.57 3.06 -10.94
CA MET A 330 -11.10 4.28 -10.31
C MET A 330 -10.82 5.38 -11.35
N ASP A 331 -10.39 4.99 -12.56
CA ASP A 331 -10.26 5.85 -13.74
C ASP A 331 -11.61 6.10 -14.45
N TYR A 332 -12.68 6.40 -13.70
CA TYR A 332 -14.05 6.41 -14.21
C TYR A 332 -14.34 7.48 -15.28
N GLU A 333 -13.63 8.61 -15.28
CA GLU A 333 -13.73 9.66 -16.30
C GLU A 333 -13.09 9.24 -17.65
N GLY A 334 -12.37 8.11 -17.68
CA GLY A 334 -11.93 7.43 -18.90
C GLY A 334 -10.41 7.51 -19.19
N PRO A 335 -9.91 6.66 -20.10
CA PRO A 335 -8.49 6.62 -20.46
C PRO A 335 -8.10 7.84 -21.31
N GLY A 336 -6.99 8.49 -20.95
CA GLY A 336 -6.38 9.55 -21.77
C GLY A 336 -5.82 10.75 -21.00
N SER A 337 -6.06 10.85 -19.68
CA SER A 337 -5.67 12.00 -18.85
C SER A 337 -4.30 11.91 -18.17
N GLY A 338 -3.67 10.74 -18.21
CA GLY A 338 -2.49 10.42 -17.41
C GLY A 338 -2.81 10.10 -15.94
N PHE A 339 -1.83 9.49 -15.28
CA PHE A 339 -1.86 9.11 -13.87
C PHE A 339 -1.98 10.35 -12.97
N GLY A 340 -2.88 10.30 -11.98
CA GLY A 340 -3.15 11.35 -10.99
C GLY A 340 -4.16 12.44 -11.36
N MET A 341 -4.02 13.11 -12.51
CA MET A 341 -4.66 14.43 -12.71
C MET A 341 -6.19 14.45 -12.53
N LEU A 342 -6.92 13.46 -13.05
CA LEU A 342 -8.39 13.40 -12.91
C LEU A 342 -8.86 12.88 -11.54
N TYR A 343 -8.04 12.13 -10.81
CA TYR A 343 -8.35 11.73 -9.44
C TYR A 343 -8.53 12.97 -8.56
N TYR A 344 -7.51 13.84 -8.49
CA TYR A 344 -7.59 15.07 -7.69
C TYR A 344 -8.69 16.04 -8.17
N ARG A 345 -8.93 16.12 -9.49
CA ARG A 345 -10.07 16.89 -10.04
C ARG A 345 -11.44 16.30 -9.69
N SER A 346 -11.53 14.99 -9.50
CA SER A 346 -12.74 14.33 -9.02
C SER A 346 -13.01 14.67 -7.56
N LEU A 347 -11.98 14.66 -6.70
CA LEU A 347 -12.13 15.02 -5.28
C LEU A 347 -12.69 16.44 -5.12
N LEU A 348 -12.16 17.40 -5.88
CA LEU A 348 -12.63 18.80 -5.90
C LEU A 348 -14.05 18.99 -6.46
N GLN A 349 -14.67 17.94 -7.00
CA GLN A 349 -16.05 17.91 -7.48
C GLN A 349 -16.99 17.10 -6.56
N GLY A 350 -16.53 16.56 -5.42
CA GLY A 350 -17.31 15.62 -4.60
C GLY A 350 -17.41 14.22 -5.20
N LYS A 351 -16.43 13.82 -6.03
CA LYS A 351 -16.44 12.57 -6.81
C LYS A 351 -15.32 11.59 -6.44
N GLY A 352 -14.78 11.67 -5.21
CA GLY A 352 -14.01 10.56 -4.64
C GLY A 352 -14.92 9.33 -4.47
N ILE A 353 -14.43 8.12 -4.77
CA ILE A 353 -15.24 6.89 -4.66
C ILE A 353 -15.21 6.37 -3.22
N LEU A 354 -14.02 6.22 -2.64
CA LEU A 354 -13.87 5.88 -1.23
C LEU A 354 -14.10 7.10 -0.34
N TYR A 355 -14.43 6.89 0.93
CA TYR A 355 -14.57 8.00 1.88
C TYR A 355 -13.20 8.62 2.14
N VAL A 356 -12.18 7.80 2.38
CA VAL A 356 -10.78 8.23 2.55
C VAL A 356 -10.25 9.08 1.39
N ASP A 357 -10.70 8.83 0.15
CA ASP A 357 -10.37 9.69 -1.00
C ASP A 357 -10.96 11.09 -0.83
N GLN A 358 -12.25 11.18 -0.50
CA GLN A 358 -12.97 12.46 -0.39
C GLN A 358 -12.54 13.25 0.86
N GLN A 359 -12.05 12.58 1.90
CA GLN A 359 -11.48 13.18 3.09
C GLN A 359 -10.23 14.03 2.82
N LEU A 360 -9.54 13.84 1.68
CA LEU A 360 -8.40 14.69 1.30
C LEU A 360 -8.80 16.13 0.92
N THR A 361 -10.09 16.45 0.82
CA THR A 361 -10.59 17.83 0.70
C THR A 361 -11.22 18.36 2.00
N ALA A 362 -10.99 17.70 3.14
CA ALA A 362 -11.54 18.11 4.44
C ALA A 362 -10.54 18.85 5.34
N GLY A 363 -9.23 18.78 5.04
CA GLY A 363 -8.16 19.47 5.78
C GLY A 363 -7.48 20.57 4.96
N GLU A 364 -7.04 21.64 5.61
CA GLU A 364 -6.49 22.85 4.95
C GLU A 364 -5.21 22.55 4.14
N GLU A 365 -4.27 21.77 4.70
CA GLU A 365 -3.04 21.39 3.99
C GLU A 365 -3.30 20.32 2.92
N THR A 366 -4.04 19.24 3.24
CA THR A 366 -4.38 18.21 2.25
C THR A 366 -5.17 18.75 1.06
N GLU A 367 -6.16 19.62 1.28
CA GLU A 367 -6.91 20.27 0.18
C GLU A 367 -5.99 21.16 -0.67
N THR A 368 -5.01 21.84 -0.05
CA THR A 368 -3.99 22.62 -0.76
C THR A 368 -3.17 21.73 -1.70
N TRP A 369 -2.75 20.53 -1.25
CA TRP A 369 -2.04 19.56 -2.10
C TRP A 369 -2.94 18.95 -3.19
N VAL A 370 -4.20 18.63 -2.90
CA VAL A 370 -5.20 18.20 -3.90
C VAL A 370 -5.38 19.26 -4.99
N ARG A 371 -5.53 20.54 -4.62
CA ARG A 371 -5.66 21.67 -5.57
C ARG A 371 -4.40 21.85 -6.41
N ALA A 372 -3.22 21.64 -5.84
CA ALA A 372 -1.95 21.69 -6.56
C ALA A 372 -1.84 20.54 -7.59
N TYR A 373 -2.08 19.30 -7.18
CA TYR A 373 -1.99 18.12 -8.06
C TYR A 373 -3.10 18.04 -9.12
N ALA A 374 -4.29 18.60 -8.86
CA ALA A 374 -5.34 18.81 -9.86
C ALA A 374 -4.95 19.83 -10.95
N SER A 375 -4.00 20.72 -10.65
CA SER A 375 -3.55 21.81 -11.53
C SER A 375 -2.27 21.45 -12.30
N ASP A 376 -1.31 20.80 -11.63
CA ASP A 376 0.00 20.42 -12.18
C ASP A 376 0.29 18.92 -11.98
N VAL A 377 0.23 18.17 -13.08
CA VAL A 377 0.54 16.73 -13.10
C VAL A 377 2.04 16.44 -12.99
N LEU A 378 2.93 17.36 -13.37
CA LEU A 378 4.38 17.15 -13.23
C LEU A 378 4.81 17.32 -11.77
N LEU A 379 4.18 18.26 -11.06
CA LEU A 379 4.28 18.39 -9.60
C LEU A 379 3.83 17.09 -8.91
N PHE A 380 2.63 16.58 -9.24
CA PHE A 380 2.14 15.30 -8.73
C PHE A 380 3.11 14.14 -9.05
N GLN A 381 3.48 13.94 -10.31
CA GLN A 381 4.29 12.81 -10.73
C GLN A 381 5.69 12.83 -10.10
N ARG A 382 6.28 14.01 -9.89
CA ARG A 382 7.54 14.14 -9.14
C ARG A 382 7.38 13.74 -7.67
N ASP A 383 6.33 14.23 -7.01
CA ASP A 383 6.13 14.00 -5.58
C ASP A 383 5.70 12.55 -5.29
N PHE A 384 4.89 11.96 -6.18
CA PHE A 384 4.57 10.53 -6.19
C PHE A 384 5.82 9.66 -6.39
N ALA A 385 6.70 10.02 -7.32
CA ALA A 385 7.97 9.31 -7.53
C ALA A 385 8.83 9.29 -6.26
N LEU A 386 8.95 10.43 -5.57
CA LEU A 386 9.71 10.54 -4.32
C LEU A 386 9.07 9.72 -3.19
N ALA A 387 7.73 9.79 -3.04
CA ALA A 387 7.02 9.02 -2.03
C ALA A 387 7.07 7.50 -2.30
N MET A 388 7.00 7.06 -3.57
CA MET A 388 7.18 5.65 -3.95
C MET A 388 8.61 5.14 -3.72
N MET A 389 9.63 5.98 -3.93
CA MET A 389 11.01 5.65 -3.56
C MET A 389 11.14 5.47 -2.03
N LYS A 390 10.64 6.43 -1.26
CA LYS A 390 10.63 6.39 0.21
C LYS A 390 9.87 5.18 0.76
N LEU A 391 8.71 4.86 0.18
CA LEU A 391 7.94 3.65 0.48
C LEU A 391 8.74 2.40 0.17
N SER A 392 9.34 2.30 -1.02
CA SER A 392 10.14 1.12 -1.43
C SER A 392 11.35 0.86 -0.51
N ASP A 393 11.90 1.90 0.12
CA ASP A 393 13.05 1.79 1.03
C ASP A 393 12.63 1.63 2.52
N TYR A 394 11.33 1.51 2.83
CA TYR A 394 10.83 1.38 4.20
C TYR A 394 11.16 0.01 4.84
N ARG A 395 11.82 0.05 6.01
CA ARG A 395 12.20 -1.09 6.88
C ARG A 395 12.76 -2.33 6.15
N VAL A 396 13.48 -2.13 5.06
CA VAL A 396 14.02 -3.21 4.22
C VAL A 396 14.98 -4.15 4.95
N LEU A 397 14.78 -5.47 4.78
CA LEU A 397 15.80 -6.46 5.15
C LEU A 397 16.96 -6.43 4.17
N THR A 398 18.19 -6.48 4.66
CA THR A 398 19.42 -6.52 3.85
C THR A 398 20.45 -7.48 4.44
N ALA A 399 21.38 -7.99 3.61
CA ALA A 399 22.28 -9.07 4.02
C ALA A 399 23.14 -8.65 5.23
N PRO A 400 23.24 -9.46 6.31
CA PRO A 400 22.87 -10.87 6.38
C PRO A 400 21.40 -11.19 6.73
N MET A 401 20.57 -10.21 7.08
CA MET A 401 19.18 -10.42 7.49
C MET A 401 18.29 -10.93 6.34
N GLY A 402 17.26 -11.71 6.66
CA GLY A 402 16.36 -12.30 5.67
C GLY A 402 17.04 -13.28 4.71
N GLN A 403 16.32 -13.71 3.67
CA GLN A 403 16.74 -14.74 2.72
C GLN A 403 16.67 -14.25 1.25
N VAL A 404 16.96 -15.15 0.30
CA VAL A 404 16.44 -15.05 -1.08
C VAL A 404 15.61 -16.30 -1.29
N ARG A 405 14.28 -16.14 -1.37
CA ARG A 405 13.38 -17.26 -1.64
C ARG A 405 13.49 -17.64 -3.10
N VAL A 406 13.60 -18.94 -3.40
CA VAL A 406 13.44 -19.45 -4.79
C VAL A 406 11.96 -19.54 -5.20
N ASN A 407 11.05 -19.63 -4.23
CA ASN A 407 9.60 -19.58 -4.42
C ASN A 407 9.04 -18.56 -3.43
N CYS A 408 8.43 -17.48 -3.91
CA CYS A 408 8.00 -16.35 -3.08
C CYS A 408 6.95 -16.71 -2.01
N ARG A 409 6.25 -17.84 -2.18
CA ARG A 409 5.22 -18.32 -1.25
C ARG A 409 5.76 -19.05 -0.03
N LYS A 410 7.04 -19.42 -0.01
CA LYS A 410 7.61 -20.30 1.01
C LYS A 410 8.99 -19.87 1.46
N VAL A 411 9.22 -19.97 2.77
CA VAL A 411 10.54 -19.82 3.40
C VAL A 411 11.47 -20.95 2.94
N VAL A 412 12.71 -20.60 2.59
CA VAL A 412 13.80 -21.55 2.38
C VAL A 412 14.26 -22.03 3.75
N ARG A 413 14.04 -23.31 4.03
CA ARG A 413 14.59 -23.97 5.22
C ARG A 413 15.96 -24.53 4.89
N GLU A 414 16.97 -24.09 5.63
CA GLU A 414 18.25 -24.79 5.72
C GLU A 414 18.02 -26.20 6.31
N ARG A 415 18.90 -27.15 5.98
CA ARG A 415 18.78 -28.59 6.30
C ARG A 415 19.88 -29.06 7.24
#